data_AF-A0AAD9ZM08-F1
#
_entry.id   AF-A0AAD9ZM08-F1
#
_cell.length_a   1.000
_cell.length_b   1.000
_cell.length_c   1.000
_cell.angle_alpha   90.00
_cell.angle_beta   90.00
_cell.angle_gamma   90.00
#
_symmetry.space_group_name_H-M   'P 1'
#
loop_
_entity.id
_entity.type
_entity.pdbx_description
1 polymer ?
#
loop_
_entity_poly.entity_id
_entity_poly.type
_entity_poly.pdbx_seq_one_letter_code
_entity_poly.pdbx_strand_id
1 'polypeptide(L)'
;MAIQKLLFLMVLQLSLSFYLLDLTNAHAPPSCLKLGFYAKTCPSMEAIVSKVTYQYISRTPSLAASLLRMHFHDCFVRGCDGSVLLKSINNIPAERDAIPNLSLRGFEVIDAVKSALEKKCPHVVSCADILAMVTRDAVAMIYGPYWEVPTGRRDGSVSIGSETFGNLPPPFANITLLKQNFAAKGLSVKDLVVLSGGHTIGTSHCSSFTGRLYNFTGKGITDPSLDPNYAVQLKKKCKPTDTKTLVDMDPGSVSTFDEDYYTLVANRRGLFQSDAALLDDAETKAYVKFQSATHGKTFAADFANSMVKLGKIGVLTGNAGQIRKQWHTIGTSHCTAFSGRLYNFTGKGDTDPSLDPNYVVHLKKICKPKDTTTIVEMDPGSFKTFDEDYYTLVAKRRGLFESDAALLNDNETRDYVKLQSATHGSTFAKDFAESMVKMGKIQVLTGKAARMGGKKNYLAFVIFLSVLGFIGSCQAQLQMGFYSKSCPKAEKIVLDYVKKHIPNAPSLAAALIRMNFHDCFVRGCDASVLLNSTSGNAERDAIPNQTVRGFGFIDSIKSLLEEECPGVVSCADIISLASRDSIVITVSTLY
;
A
#
# COMPACT_ATOMS: atom_id res chain seq x y z
N MET A 1 -35.42 -49.35 -45.43
CA MET A 1 -35.86 -47.94 -45.58
C MET A 1 -36.63 -47.40 -44.39
N ALA A 2 -37.64 -48.09 -43.84
CA ALA A 2 -38.44 -47.58 -42.70
C ALA A 2 -37.62 -47.37 -41.41
N ILE A 3 -36.73 -48.30 -41.06
CA ILE A 3 -35.88 -48.23 -39.86
C ILE A 3 -34.90 -47.04 -39.92
N GLN A 4 -34.37 -46.74 -41.10
CA GLN A 4 -33.43 -45.63 -41.30
C GLN A 4 -34.13 -44.26 -41.21
N LYS A 5 -35.40 -44.17 -41.64
CA LYS A 5 -36.23 -42.98 -41.43
C LYS A 5 -36.58 -42.79 -39.95
N LEU A 6 -36.82 -43.87 -39.22
CA LEU A 6 -37.12 -43.83 -37.78
C LEU A 6 -35.92 -43.38 -36.95
N LEU A 7 -34.71 -43.89 -37.26
CA LEU A 7 -33.45 -43.46 -36.65
C LEU A 7 -33.15 -41.98 -36.93
N PHE A 8 -33.40 -41.51 -38.16
CA PHE A 8 -33.20 -40.10 -38.50
C PHE A 8 -34.17 -39.18 -37.74
N LEU A 9 -35.43 -39.59 -37.58
CA LEU A 9 -36.42 -38.86 -36.77
C LEU A 9 -36.06 -38.84 -35.28
N MET A 10 -35.55 -39.94 -34.71
CA MET A 10 -35.08 -39.95 -33.32
C MET A 10 -33.88 -39.04 -33.11
N VAL A 11 -32.89 -39.05 -34.02
CA VAL A 11 -31.73 -38.16 -33.94
C VAL A 11 -32.15 -36.70 -34.08
N LEU A 12 -33.12 -36.39 -34.94
CA LEU A 12 -33.67 -35.04 -35.11
C LEU A 12 -34.45 -34.57 -33.87
N GLN A 13 -35.20 -35.47 -33.21
CA GLN A 13 -35.92 -35.15 -31.97
C GLN A 13 -34.98 -34.96 -30.78
N LEU A 14 -33.91 -35.77 -30.69
CA LEU A 14 -32.85 -35.60 -29.69
C LEU A 14 -32.06 -34.30 -29.90
N SER A 15 -31.74 -33.93 -31.14
CA SER A 15 -31.04 -32.67 -31.41
C SER A 15 -31.93 -31.45 -31.13
N LEU A 16 -33.25 -31.55 -31.39
CA LEU A 16 -34.21 -30.49 -31.05
C LEU A 16 -34.40 -30.32 -29.54
N SER A 17 -34.36 -31.40 -28.76
CA SER A 17 -34.47 -31.33 -27.29
C SER A 17 -33.21 -30.78 -26.62
N PHE A 18 -32.02 -31.03 -27.18
CA PHE A 18 -30.79 -30.34 -26.76
C PHE A 18 -30.82 -28.84 -27.10
N TYR A 19 -31.34 -28.44 -28.26
CA TYR A 19 -31.52 -27.02 -28.61
C TYR A 19 -32.54 -26.28 -27.74
N LEU A 20 -33.60 -26.96 -27.26
CA LEU A 20 -34.61 -26.39 -26.37
C LEU A 20 -34.14 -26.29 -24.91
N LEU A 21 -33.20 -27.13 -24.47
CA LEU A 21 -32.53 -27.02 -23.16
C LEU A 21 -31.51 -25.86 -23.09
N ASP A 22 -30.93 -25.45 -24.22
CA ASP A 22 -30.07 -24.26 -24.30
C ASP A 22 -30.86 -22.93 -24.24
N LEU A 23 -32.15 -22.93 -24.61
CA LEU A 23 -32.98 -21.72 -24.59
C LEU A 23 -33.55 -21.38 -23.20
N THR A 24 -33.57 -22.32 -22.25
CA THR A 24 -34.03 -22.10 -20.87
C THR A 24 -32.88 -21.81 -19.90
N ASN A 25 -31.63 -21.97 -20.34
CA ASN A 25 -30.41 -21.57 -19.64
C ASN A 25 -29.75 -20.37 -20.33
N ALA A 26 -30.54 -19.36 -20.70
CA ALA A 26 -30.05 -18.02 -20.99
C ALA A 26 -29.44 -17.41 -19.70
N HIS A 27 -28.27 -17.91 -19.32
CA HIS A 27 -27.36 -17.19 -18.46
C HIS A 27 -27.16 -15.83 -19.13
N ALA A 28 -27.51 -14.75 -18.41
CA ALA A 28 -27.18 -13.40 -18.86
C ALA A 28 -25.71 -13.42 -19.33
N PRO A 29 -25.40 -12.90 -20.53
CA PRO A 29 -24.03 -12.92 -21.02
C PRO A 29 -23.12 -12.29 -19.95
N PRO A 30 -21.90 -12.82 -19.74
CA PRO A 30 -20.96 -12.24 -18.78
C PRO A 30 -20.90 -10.73 -19.00
N SER A 31 -21.24 -9.94 -17.98
CA SER A 31 -21.45 -8.51 -18.19
C SER A 31 -20.12 -7.86 -18.59
N CYS A 32 -19.97 -7.52 -19.87
CA CYS A 32 -18.77 -6.88 -20.36
C CYS A 32 -18.55 -5.53 -19.67
N LEU A 33 -17.29 -5.09 -19.62
CA LEU A 33 -16.96 -3.75 -19.18
C LEU A 33 -17.69 -2.72 -20.05
N LYS A 34 -18.30 -1.71 -19.43
CA LYS A 34 -19.02 -0.64 -20.13
C LYS A 34 -18.79 0.69 -19.46
N LEU A 35 -18.87 1.76 -20.25
CA LEU A 35 -18.95 3.11 -19.72
C LEU A 35 -20.27 3.29 -18.98
N GLY A 36 -20.23 4.00 -17.85
CA GLY A 36 -21.40 4.19 -17.00
C GLY A 36 -21.95 2.91 -16.39
N PHE A 37 -21.13 1.87 -16.15
CA PHE A 37 -21.59 0.60 -15.57
C PHE A 37 -22.42 0.79 -14.29
N TYR A 38 -21.97 1.70 -13.43
CA TYR A 38 -22.59 2.01 -12.14
C TYR A 38 -23.65 3.13 -12.18
N ALA A 39 -23.99 3.66 -13.36
CA ALA A 39 -24.88 4.83 -13.47
C ALA A 39 -26.27 4.63 -12.81
N LYS A 40 -26.75 3.38 -12.74
CA LYS A 40 -28.01 3.04 -12.07
C LYS A 40 -27.83 2.55 -10.62
N THR A 41 -26.75 1.83 -10.33
CA THR A 41 -26.55 1.14 -9.05
C THR A 41 -25.74 1.95 -8.03
N CYS A 42 -24.87 2.85 -8.51
CA CYS A 42 -24.18 3.82 -7.69
C CYS A 42 -23.90 5.11 -8.50
N PRO A 43 -24.93 5.96 -8.72
CA PRO A 43 -24.81 7.13 -9.61
C PRO A 43 -23.75 8.14 -9.15
N SER A 44 -23.46 8.21 -7.84
CA SER A 44 -22.45 9.13 -7.27
C SER A 44 -21.02 8.59 -7.32
N MET A 45 -20.79 7.41 -7.90
CA MET A 45 -19.52 6.70 -7.79
C MET A 45 -18.34 7.49 -8.37
N GLU A 46 -18.42 7.97 -9.62
CA GLU A 46 -17.37 8.79 -10.27
C GLU A 46 -17.01 10.02 -9.42
N ALA A 47 -18.03 10.75 -8.94
CA ALA A 47 -17.84 11.95 -8.13
C ALA A 47 -17.18 11.65 -6.78
N ILE A 48 -17.52 10.52 -6.15
CA ILE A 48 -16.90 10.09 -4.89
C ILE A 48 -15.43 9.72 -5.12
N VAL A 49 -15.13 8.92 -6.16
CA VAL A 49 -13.77 8.50 -6.51
C VAL A 49 -12.90 9.74 -6.76
N SER A 50 -13.36 10.65 -7.62
CA SER A 50 -12.63 11.87 -7.96
C SER A 50 -12.40 12.76 -6.74
N LYS A 51 -13.44 13.02 -5.94
CA LYS A 51 -13.34 13.85 -4.73
C LYS A 51 -12.33 13.29 -3.73
N VAL A 52 -12.41 11.99 -3.42
CA VAL A 52 -11.52 11.37 -2.44
C VAL A 52 -10.10 11.30 -3.00
N THR A 53 -9.92 10.90 -4.26
CA THR A 53 -8.59 10.88 -4.91
C THR A 53 -7.93 12.27 -4.85
N TYR A 54 -8.67 13.33 -5.18
CA TYR A 54 -8.18 14.70 -5.11
C TYR A 54 -7.66 15.09 -3.72
N GLN A 55 -8.32 14.62 -2.65
CA GLN A 55 -7.88 14.93 -1.28
C GLN A 55 -6.47 14.41 -0.97
N TYR A 56 -6.04 13.31 -1.61
CA TYR A 56 -4.70 12.74 -1.48
C TYR A 56 -3.73 13.35 -2.49
N ILE A 57 -4.09 13.38 -3.78
CA ILE A 57 -3.16 13.81 -4.85
C ILE A 57 -2.81 15.29 -4.75
N SER A 58 -3.75 16.16 -4.35
CA SER A 58 -3.47 17.60 -4.17
C SER A 58 -2.41 17.92 -3.10
N ARG A 59 -2.07 16.95 -2.23
CA ARG A 59 -1.09 17.10 -1.13
C ARG A 59 0.16 16.27 -1.37
N THR A 60 -0.02 15.10 -1.97
CA THR A 60 1.07 14.20 -2.33
C THR A 60 0.96 13.85 -3.81
N PRO A 61 1.31 14.79 -4.74
CA PRO A 61 1.22 14.54 -6.18
C PRO A 61 2.01 13.30 -6.63
N SER A 62 3.10 12.99 -5.92
CA SER A 62 3.91 11.80 -6.17
C SER A 62 3.16 10.46 -6.02
N LEU A 63 1.98 10.44 -5.38
CA LEU A 63 1.12 9.25 -5.35
C LEU A 63 0.55 8.89 -6.71
N ALA A 64 0.40 9.84 -7.64
CA ALA A 64 -0.09 9.56 -8.98
C ALA A 64 0.80 8.55 -9.71
N ALA A 65 2.13 8.70 -9.65
CA ALA A 65 3.08 7.74 -10.19
C ALA A 65 2.97 6.37 -9.51
N SER A 66 2.75 6.35 -8.19
CA SER A 66 2.62 5.10 -7.42
C SER A 66 1.32 4.35 -7.74
N LEU A 67 0.21 5.06 -7.94
CA LEU A 67 -1.09 4.51 -8.32
C LEU A 67 -1.09 4.02 -9.77
N LEU A 68 -0.49 4.79 -10.69
CA LEU A 68 -0.26 4.37 -12.08
C LEU A 68 0.52 3.06 -12.14
N ARG A 69 1.62 2.99 -11.39
CA ARG A 69 2.41 1.77 -11.26
C ARG A 69 1.62 0.63 -10.64
N MET A 70 0.83 0.88 -9.59
CA MET A 70 0.01 -0.15 -8.95
C MET A 70 -1.01 -0.75 -9.93
N HIS A 71 -1.65 0.07 -10.76
CA HIS A 71 -2.59 -0.42 -11.76
C HIS A 71 -1.90 -1.25 -12.85
N PHE A 72 -0.73 -0.82 -13.34
CA PHE A 72 0.08 -1.63 -14.26
C PHE A 72 0.43 -2.99 -13.64
N HIS A 73 0.90 -2.98 -12.39
CA HIS A 73 1.34 -4.18 -11.69
C HIS A 73 0.19 -5.16 -11.43
N ASP A 74 -1.01 -4.68 -11.08
CA ASP A 74 -2.23 -5.50 -10.99
C ASP A 74 -2.50 -6.21 -12.33
N CYS A 75 -2.60 -5.42 -13.40
CA CYS A 75 -2.94 -5.91 -14.73
C CYS A 75 -1.94 -6.93 -15.31
N PHE A 76 -0.65 -6.81 -14.96
CA PHE A 76 0.39 -7.64 -15.55
C PHE A 76 0.57 -9.00 -14.89
N VAL A 77 0.17 -9.21 -13.63
CA VAL A 77 0.35 -10.52 -12.99
C VAL A 77 -0.78 -11.47 -13.40
N ARG A 78 -1.95 -11.37 -12.76
CA ARG A 78 -3.12 -12.23 -13.04
C ARG A 78 -4.18 -11.56 -13.92
N GLY A 79 -4.16 -10.23 -14.00
CA GLY A 79 -5.16 -9.43 -14.71
C GLY A 79 -5.57 -8.24 -13.87
N CYS A 80 -6.31 -7.30 -14.47
CA CYS A 80 -6.80 -6.12 -13.75
C CYS A 80 -8.00 -6.47 -12.86
N ASP A 81 -7.79 -7.30 -11.84
CA ASP A 81 -8.81 -7.83 -10.95
C ASP A 81 -8.61 -7.40 -9.47
N GLY A 82 -7.65 -6.51 -9.20
CA GLY A 82 -7.36 -6.02 -7.86
C GLY A 82 -6.65 -7.05 -6.97
N SER A 83 -6.08 -8.13 -7.54
CA SER A 83 -5.28 -9.12 -6.80
C SER A 83 -4.06 -8.50 -6.12
N VAL A 84 -3.49 -7.42 -6.65
CA VAL A 84 -2.38 -6.69 -6.02
C VAL A 84 -2.78 -6.08 -4.67
N LEU A 85 -4.09 -5.85 -4.44
CA LEU A 85 -4.59 -5.26 -3.21
C LEU A 85 -4.74 -6.30 -2.07
N LEU A 86 -4.71 -7.59 -2.40
CA LEU A 86 -4.81 -8.68 -1.42
C LEU A 86 -3.54 -8.79 -0.59
N LYS A 87 -3.69 -9.28 0.64
CA LYS A 87 -2.59 -9.51 1.58
C LYS A 87 -2.20 -10.97 1.62
N SER A 88 -1.00 -11.23 2.11
CA SER A 88 -0.54 -12.57 2.47
C SER A 88 -1.54 -13.30 3.36
N ILE A 89 -1.76 -14.59 3.09
CA ILE A 89 -2.62 -15.47 3.88
C ILE A 89 -1.77 -16.69 4.27
N ASN A 90 -1.82 -17.12 5.54
CA ASN A 90 -1.12 -18.31 6.03
C ASN A 90 0.40 -18.33 5.70
N ASN A 91 1.09 -17.18 5.84
CA ASN A 91 2.50 -17.00 5.48
C ASN A 91 2.85 -17.23 4.00
N ILE A 92 1.86 -17.28 3.10
CA ILE A 92 2.08 -17.30 1.66
C ILE A 92 2.14 -15.83 1.19
N PRO A 93 3.29 -15.36 0.65
CA PRO A 93 3.43 -13.99 0.17
C PRO A 93 2.39 -13.67 -0.92
N ALA A 94 1.66 -12.58 -0.76
CA ALA A 94 0.82 -12.03 -1.83
C ALA A 94 1.66 -11.23 -2.83
N GLU A 95 1.04 -10.82 -3.94
CA GLU A 95 1.71 -10.00 -4.97
C GLU A 95 2.34 -8.75 -4.38
N ARG A 96 1.63 -8.03 -3.50
CA ARG A 96 2.13 -6.79 -2.88
C ARG A 96 3.38 -6.96 -2.02
N ASP A 97 3.64 -8.17 -1.55
CA ASP A 97 4.77 -8.50 -0.67
C ASP A 97 6.00 -8.96 -1.47
N ALA A 98 5.87 -9.13 -2.79
CA ALA A 98 6.97 -9.52 -3.66
C ALA A 98 7.95 -8.36 -3.89
N ILE A 99 9.22 -8.67 -4.16
CA ILE A 99 10.30 -7.68 -4.38
C ILE A 99 9.92 -6.58 -5.38
N PRO A 100 9.33 -6.87 -6.55
CA PRO A 100 8.90 -5.82 -7.47
C PRO A 100 7.85 -4.86 -6.89
N ASN A 101 7.09 -5.30 -5.89
CA ASN A 101 5.93 -4.58 -5.36
C ASN A 101 6.18 -3.91 -3.99
N LEU A 102 7.33 -4.15 -3.34
CA LEU A 102 7.67 -3.56 -2.04
C LEU A 102 7.64 -2.02 -2.01
N SER A 103 7.84 -1.38 -3.17
CA SER A 103 7.78 0.07 -3.33
C SER A 103 6.39 0.61 -3.73
N LEU A 104 5.39 -0.26 -3.91
CA LEU A 104 4.01 0.20 -4.14
C LEU A 104 3.47 0.90 -2.90
N ARG A 105 2.78 2.02 -3.12
CA ARG A 105 2.13 2.84 -2.08
C ARG A 105 0.87 3.50 -2.64
N GLY A 106 0.03 4.05 -1.78
CA GLY A 106 -1.28 4.61 -2.16
C GLY A 106 -2.44 3.62 -1.98
N PHE A 107 -2.22 2.47 -1.35
CA PHE A 107 -3.28 1.51 -1.00
C PHE A 107 -4.37 2.16 -0.13
N GLU A 108 -3.97 3.10 0.72
CA GLU A 108 -4.85 3.90 1.56
C GLU A 108 -5.83 4.79 0.77
N VAL A 109 -5.47 5.20 -0.46
CA VAL A 109 -6.37 5.95 -1.34
C VAL A 109 -7.50 5.04 -1.81
N ILE A 110 -7.15 3.81 -2.21
CA ILE A 110 -8.11 2.78 -2.62
C ILE A 110 -9.06 2.43 -1.47
N ASP A 111 -8.51 2.24 -0.27
CA ASP A 111 -9.29 1.96 0.94
C ASP A 111 -10.24 3.11 1.30
N ALA A 112 -9.79 4.37 1.20
CA ALA A 112 -10.60 5.54 1.51
C ALA A 112 -11.76 5.69 0.51
N VAL A 113 -11.49 5.53 -0.78
CA VAL A 113 -12.53 5.55 -1.83
C VAL A 113 -13.52 4.42 -1.61
N LYS A 114 -13.04 3.20 -1.37
CA LYS A 114 -13.89 2.04 -1.10
C LYS A 114 -14.75 2.25 0.13
N SER A 115 -14.19 2.81 1.20
CA SER A 115 -14.94 3.14 2.42
C SER A 115 -16.04 4.17 2.17
N ALA A 116 -15.77 5.21 1.37
CA ALA A 116 -16.75 6.21 1.01
C ALA A 116 -17.87 5.63 0.12
N LEU A 117 -17.52 4.76 -0.83
CA LEU A 117 -18.47 4.09 -1.71
C LEU A 117 -19.33 3.08 -0.94
N GLU A 118 -18.77 2.29 -0.02
CA GLU A 118 -19.53 1.34 0.80
C GLU A 118 -20.57 2.02 1.70
N LYS A 119 -20.34 3.28 2.11
CA LYS A 119 -21.35 4.08 2.83
C LYS A 119 -22.51 4.51 1.93
N LYS A 120 -22.26 4.71 0.62
CA LYS A 120 -23.24 5.25 -0.32
C LYS A 120 -23.97 4.16 -1.11
N CYS A 121 -23.26 3.13 -1.54
CA CYS A 121 -23.72 2.01 -2.35
C CYS A 121 -23.04 0.72 -1.88
N PRO A 122 -23.52 0.15 -0.75
CA PRO A 122 -22.91 -1.02 -0.12
C PRO A 122 -22.82 -2.21 -1.08
N HIS A 123 -21.67 -2.89 -1.11
CA HIS A 123 -21.44 -4.11 -1.90
C HIS A 123 -21.65 -3.96 -3.42
N VAL A 124 -21.58 -2.74 -3.96
CA VAL A 124 -21.81 -2.51 -5.40
C VAL A 124 -20.52 -2.47 -6.21
N VAL A 125 -19.52 -1.68 -5.76
CA VAL A 125 -18.35 -1.32 -6.57
C VAL A 125 -17.15 -2.19 -6.20
N SER A 126 -16.46 -2.80 -7.16
CA SER A 126 -15.25 -3.61 -6.90
C SER A 126 -14.03 -2.77 -6.58
N CYS A 127 -13.06 -3.34 -5.85
CA CYS A 127 -11.77 -2.67 -5.63
C CYS A 127 -10.96 -2.56 -6.93
N ALA A 128 -11.11 -3.53 -7.84
CA ALA A 128 -10.51 -3.49 -9.18
C ALA A 128 -10.94 -2.25 -9.99
N ASP A 129 -12.25 -1.93 -10.02
CA ASP A 129 -12.75 -0.72 -10.69
C ASP A 129 -12.29 0.55 -9.96
N ILE A 130 -12.21 0.54 -8.63
CA ILE A 130 -11.68 1.67 -7.85
C ILE A 130 -10.21 1.92 -8.23
N LEU A 131 -9.36 0.89 -8.29
CA LEU A 131 -7.95 1.04 -8.67
C LEU A 131 -7.81 1.66 -10.06
N ALA A 132 -8.57 1.20 -11.04
CA ALA A 132 -8.55 1.74 -12.40
C ALA A 132 -8.97 3.22 -12.44
N MET A 133 -10.04 3.59 -11.73
CA MET A 133 -10.55 4.97 -11.72
C MET A 133 -9.69 5.93 -10.90
N VAL A 134 -9.21 5.50 -9.73
CA VAL A 134 -8.27 6.27 -8.90
C VAL A 134 -7.01 6.58 -9.70
N THR A 135 -6.51 5.61 -10.47
CA THR A 135 -5.33 5.82 -11.31
C THR A 135 -5.56 6.87 -12.38
N ARG A 136 -6.70 6.78 -13.09
CA ARG A 136 -7.11 7.74 -14.12
C ARG A 136 -7.28 9.16 -13.57
N ASP A 137 -7.95 9.28 -12.42
CA ASP A 137 -8.14 10.55 -11.74
C ASP A 137 -6.81 11.13 -11.24
N ALA A 138 -5.93 10.29 -10.68
CA ALA A 138 -4.65 10.73 -10.15
C ALA A 138 -3.70 11.24 -11.25
N VAL A 139 -3.64 10.57 -12.40
CA VAL A 139 -2.84 11.03 -13.55
C VAL A 139 -3.40 12.33 -14.12
N ALA A 140 -4.72 12.44 -14.28
CA ALA A 140 -5.34 13.68 -14.77
C ALA A 140 -5.09 14.88 -13.85
N MET A 141 -5.03 14.67 -12.52
CA MET A 141 -4.74 15.72 -11.53
C MET A 141 -3.31 16.25 -11.58
N ILE A 142 -2.38 15.54 -12.20
CA ILE A 142 -0.99 15.97 -12.41
C ILE A 142 -0.71 16.29 -13.88
N TYR A 143 -1.72 16.85 -14.55
CA TYR A 143 -1.69 17.32 -15.95
C TYR A 143 -1.59 16.22 -17.02
N GLY A 144 -1.74 14.95 -16.62
CA GLY A 144 -1.74 13.84 -17.55
C GLY A 144 -3.05 13.70 -18.34
N PRO A 145 -3.07 12.80 -19.34
CA PRO A 145 -4.25 12.56 -20.13
C PRO A 145 -5.39 11.99 -19.28
N TYR A 146 -6.61 12.41 -19.60
CA TYR A 146 -7.82 11.75 -19.12
C TYR A 146 -8.23 10.64 -20.09
N TRP A 147 -8.74 9.53 -19.57
CA TRP A 147 -9.39 8.50 -20.38
C TRP A 147 -10.66 8.00 -19.73
N GLU A 148 -11.58 7.56 -20.56
CA GLU A 148 -12.78 6.88 -20.10
C GLU A 148 -12.42 5.49 -19.56
N VAL A 149 -12.95 5.13 -18.39
CA VAL A 149 -12.68 3.83 -17.75
C VAL A 149 -13.91 2.93 -17.89
N PRO A 150 -13.91 1.95 -18.81
CA PRO A 150 -14.92 0.90 -18.80
C PRO A 150 -14.87 0.16 -17.47
N THR A 151 -15.99 0.12 -16.75
CA THR A 151 -16.13 -0.48 -15.43
C THR A 151 -17.05 -1.69 -15.48
N GLY A 152 -17.12 -2.45 -14.38
CA GLY A 152 -17.81 -3.74 -14.29
C GLY A 152 -16.89 -4.90 -13.91
N ARG A 153 -15.67 -4.62 -13.47
CA ARG A 153 -14.73 -5.63 -12.98
C ARG A 153 -15.26 -6.27 -11.71
N ARG A 154 -14.98 -7.56 -11.53
CA ARG A 154 -15.07 -8.26 -10.26
C ARG A 154 -13.68 -8.40 -9.67
N ASP A 155 -13.61 -8.42 -8.34
CA ASP A 155 -12.39 -8.61 -7.60
C ASP A 155 -11.93 -10.08 -7.65
N GLY A 156 -10.63 -10.27 -7.91
CA GLY A 156 -9.94 -11.55 -7.75
C GLY A 156 -9.86 -11.98 -6.28
N SER A 157 -9.70 -13.28 -6.06
CA SER A 157 -9.56 -13.90 -4.72
C SER A 157 -8.19 -14.50 -4.47
N VAL A 158 -7.30 -14.49 -5.48
CA VAL A 158 -5.98 -15.13 -5.43
C VAL A 158 -4.90 -14.08 -5.68
N SER A 159 -3.85 -14.10 -4.86
CA SER A 159 -2.68 -13.23 -5.01
C SER A 159 -1.44 -14.00 -4.57
N ILE A 160 -0.47 -14.16 -5.48
CA ILE A 160 0.69 -15.01 -5.26
C ILE A 160 1.96 -14.23 -5.62
N GLY A 161 2.80 -13.98 -4.62
CA GLY A 161 4.01 -13.16 -4.77
C GLY A 161 5.01 -13.71 -5.78
N SER A 162 5.15 -15.03 -5.90
CA SER A 162 6.09 -15.65 -6.85
C SER A 162 5.69 -15.44 -8.32
N GLU A 163 4.41 -15.20 -8.62
CA GLU A 163 3.93 -14.94 -9.99
C GLU A 163 4.42 -13.60 -10.54
N THR A 164 4.85 -12.68 -9.65
CA THR A 164 5.34 -11.35 -10.06
C THR A 164 6.61 -11.41 -10.91
N PHE A 165 7.57 -12.30 -10.58
CA PHE A 165 8.86 -12.39 -11.27
C PHE A 165 8.75 -12.93 -12.70
N GLY A 166 7.74 -13.75 -12.98
CA GLY A 166 7.50 -14.31 -14.31
C GLY A 166 6.65 -13.41 -15.21
N ASN A 167 6.00 -12.39 -14.65
CA ASN A 167 5.00 -11.59 -15.36
C ASN A 167 5.34 -10.09 -15.47
N LEU A 168 6.02 -9.53 -14.46
CA LEU A 168 6.39 -8.11 -14.47
C LEU A 168 7.71 -7.91 -15.25
N PRO A 169 7.73 -7.01 -16.24
CA PRO A 169 8.99 -6.66 -16.92
C PRO A 169 9.99 -6.05 -15.93
N PRO A 170 11.23 -6.57 -15.83
CA PRO A 170 12.25 -5.97 -14.97
C PRO A 170 12.85 -4.69 -15.61
N PRO A 171 13.42 -3.78 -14.80
CA PRO A 171 14.04 -2.53 -15.29
C PRO A 171 15.29 -2.76 -16.17
N PHE A 172 15.81 -3.98 -16.19
CA PHE A 172 16.95 -4.42 -16.99
C PHE A 172 16.54 -5.26 -18.22
N ALA A 173 15.25 -5.35 -18.53
CA ALA A 173 14.77 -6.08 -19.70
C ALA A 173 15.34 -5.51 -21.00
N ASN A 174 15.68 -6.40 -21.94
CA ASN A 174 15.97 -6.01 -23.32
C ASN A 174 14.69 -5.92 -24.16
N ILE A 175 14.80 -5.39 -25.38
CA ILE A 175 13.63 -5.14 -26.22
C ILE A 175 12.88 -6.41 -26.62
N THR A 176 13.58 -7.54 -26.78
CA THR A 176 12.96 -8.84 -27.07
C THR A 176 12.05 -9.29 -25.93
N LEU A 177 12.53 -9.24 -24.69
CA LEU A 177 11.75 -9.60 -23.51
C LEU A 177 10.56 -8.64 -23.30
N LEU A 178 10.77 -7.33 -23.52
CA LEU A 178 9.69 -6.35 -23.44
C LEU A 178 8.56 -6.65 -24.44
N LYS A 179 8.90 -6.92 -25.71
CA LYS A 179 7.90 -7.30 -26.73
C LYS A 179 7.18 -8.59 -26.38
N GLN A 180 7.89 -9.60 -25.86
CA GLN A 180 7.29 -10.87 -25.42
C GLN A 180 6.29 -10.66 -24.27
N ASN A 181 6.68 -9.89 -23.25
CA ASN A 181 5.82 -9.63 -22.09
C ASN A 181 4.54 -8.88 -22.48
N PHE A 182 4.64 -7.85 -23.32
CA PHE A 182 3.47 -7.08 -23.77
C PHE A 182 2.57 -7.91 -24.70
N ALA A 183 3.16 -8.66 -25.63
CA ALA A 183 2.41 -9.54 -26.52
C ALA A 183 1.65 -10.63 -25.73
N ALA A 184 2.25 -11.19 -24.67
CA ALA A 184 1.59 -12.16 -23.78
C ALA A 184 0.35 -11.59 -23.06
N LYS A 185 0.24 -10.26 -22.96
CA LYS A 185 -0.93 -9.56 -22.43
C LYS A 185 -1.84 -8.98 -23.52
N GLY A 186 -1.61 -9.33 -24.78
CA GLY A 186 -2.39 -8.85 -25.93
C GLY A 186 -2.14 -7.36 -26.27
N LEU A 187 -1.03 -6.79 -25.79
CA LEU A 187 -0.63 -5.42 -26.09
C LEU A 187 0.35 -5.39 -27.28
N SER A 188 0.21 -4.36 -28.12
CA SER A 188 1.06 -4.15 -29.30
C SER A 188 2.45 -3.58 -28.94
N VAL A 189 3.37 -3.59 -29.92
CA VAL A 189 4.68 -2.91 -29.80
C VAL A 189 4.49 -1.40 -29.60
N LYS A 190 3.49 -0.78 -30.25
CA LYS A 190 3.09 0.59 -29.96
C LYS A 190 2.66 0.77 -28.50
N ASP A 191 1.82 -0.12 -27.96
CA ASP A 191 1.38 -0.03 -26.56
C ASP A 191 2.57 -0.15 -25.58
N LEU A 192 3.58 -0.97 -25.92
CA LEU A 192 4.84 -1.06 -25.15
C LEU A 192 5.54 0.29 -25.04
N VAL A 193 5.85 0.94 -26.16
CA VAL A 193 6.60 2.21 -26.16
C VAL A 193 5.77 3.38 -25.62
N VAL A 194 4.45 3.33 -25.80
CA VAL A 194 3.53 4.32 -25.23
C VAL A 194 3.44 4.19 -23.71
N LEU A 195 3.19 3.00 -23.18
CA LEU A 195 3.05 2.79 -21.73
C LEU A 195 4.37 2.97 -20.97
N SER A 196 5.50 2.73 -21.63
CA SER A 196 6.83 3.10 -21.09
C SER A 196 6.94 4.61 -20.83
N GLY A 197 6.20 5.43 -21.58
CA GLY A 197 6.07 6.87 -21.34
C GLY A 197 5.51 7.24 -19.95
N GLY A 198 4.89 6.30 -19.23
CA GLY A 198 4.49 6.52 -17.84
C GLY A 198 5.68 6.81 -16.90
N HIS A 199 6.92 6.53 -17.33
CA HIS A 199 8.14 6.90 -16.62
C HIS A 199 8.44 8.42 -16.64
N THR A 200 7.62 9.25 -17.29
CA THR A 200 7.65 10.73 -17.15
C THR A 200 7.40 11.19 -15.70
N ILE A 201 6.69 10.40 -14.90
CA ILE A 201 6.37 10.76 -13.51
C ILE A 201 7.01 9.84 -12.48
N GLY A 202 7.45 10.43 -11.36
CA GLY A 202 7.91 9.72 -10.19
C GLY A 202 9.39 9.36 -10.17
N THR A 203 9.76 8.58 -9.17
CA THR A 203 11.16 8.32 -8.81
C THR A 203 11.45 6.82 -8.75
N SER A 204 12.70 6.44 -8.97
CA SER A 204 13.20 5.09 -8.76
C SER A 204 14.27 5.05 -7.69
N HIS A 205 14.34 3.94 -6.94
CA HIS A 205 15.51 3.65 -6.12
C HIS A 205 16.71 3.30 -7.01
N CYS A 206 17.92 3.66 -6.56
CA CYS A 206 19.18 3.30 -7.22
C CYS A 206 19.32 1.80 -7.50
N SER A 207 18.80 0.94 -6.61
CA SER A 207 18.85 -0.52 -6.76
C SER A 207 18.25 -1.04 -8.07
N SER A 208 17.34 -0.30 -8.70
CA SER A 208 16.71 -0.68 -9.96
C SER A 208 17.61 -0.49 -11.18
N PHE A 209 18.69 0.29 -11.09
CA PHE A 209 19.55 0.63 -12.23
C PHE A 209 21.06 0.74 -11.89
N THR A 210 21.50 0.47 -10.66
CA THR A 210 22.93 0.44 -10.32
C THR A 210 23.70 -0.60 -11.13
N GLY A 211 23.05 -1.70 -11.53
CA GLY A 211 23.62 -2.72 -12.42
C GLY A 211 24.15 -2.12 -13.72
N ARG A 212 23.39 -1.24 -14.38
CA ARG A 212 23.85 -0.58 -15.61
C ARG A 212 24.88 0.52 -15.39
N LEU A 213 24.97 1.09 -14.18
CA LEU A 213 26.00 2.09 -13.86
C LEU A 213 27.37 1.47 -13.60
N TYR A 214 27.42 0.29 -12.99
CA TYR A 214 28.67 -0.27 -12.45
C TYR A 214 29.00 -1.69 -12.91
N ASN A 215 28.04 -2.47 -13.40
CA ASN A 215 28.25 -3.88 -13.70
C ASN A 215 27.41 -4.41 -14.87
N PHE A 216 27.30 -3.65 -15.97
CA PHE A 216 26.35 -3.92 -17.05
C PHE A 216 26.51 -5.32 -17.68
N THR A 217 27.75 -5.78 -17.87
CA THR A 217 28.07 -7.10 -18.44
C THR A 217 28.66 -8.09 -17.44
N GLY A 218 28.57 -7.80 -16.13
CA GLY A 218 29.28 -8.58 -15.11
C GLY A 218 30.79 -8.28 -15.03
N LYS A 219 31.29 -7.35 -15.86
CA LYS A 219 32.72 -7.01 -15.99
C LYS A 219 33.10 -5.66 -15.34
N GLY A 220 32.24 -5.09 -14.50
CA GLY A 220 32.54 -3.81 -13.84
C GLY A 220 32.45 -2.58 -14.76
N ILE A 221 31.74 -2.68 -15.89
CA ILE A 221 31.60 -1.57 -16.85
C ILE A 221 30.25 -0.86 -16.74
N THR A 222 30.24 0.42 -17.09
CA THR A 222 29.00 1.18 -17.32
C THR A 222 28.40 0.81 -18.66
N ASP A 223 27.08 0.75 -18.70
CA ASP A 223 26.28 0.53 -19.90
C ASP A 223 26.66 1.51 -21.02
N PRO A 224 27.21 1.01 -22.15
CA PRO A 224 27.67 1.84 -23.24
C PRO A 224 26.52 2.49 -24.02
N SER A 225 25.26 2.10 -23.77
CA SER A 225 24.06 2.72 -24.33
C SER A 225 23.59 3.93 -23.50
N LEU A 226 24.16 4.19 -22.32
CA LEU A 226 23.86 5.37 -21.50
C LEU A 226 24.72 6.57 -21.90
N ASP A 227 24.16 7.78 -22.01
CA ASP A 227 24.94 9.00 -22.20
C ASP A 227 26.05 9.12 -21.12
N PRO A 228 27.34 9.23 -21.48
CA PRO A 228 28.43 9.21 -20.51
C PRO A 228 28.35 10.32 -19.47
N ASN A 229 27.90 11.52 -19.87
CA ASN A 229 27.76 12.65 -18.96
C ASN A 229 26.62 12.41 -17.96
N TYR A 230 25.49 11.88 -18.43
CA TYR A 230 24.40 11.50 -17.56
C TYR A 230 24.78 10.36 -16.61
N ALA A 231 25.54 9.36 -17.08
CA ALA A 231 26.07 8.30 -16.24
C ALA A 231 26.93 8.86 -15.09
N VAL A 232 27.77 9.87 -15.36
CA VAL A 232 28.55 10.56 -14.31
C VAL A 232 27.63 11.24 -13.30
N GLN A 233 26.55 11.89 -13.73
CA GLN A 233 25.59 12.51 -12.82
C GLN A 233 24.87 11.47 -11.95
N LEU A 234 24.42 10.36 -12.53
CA LEU A 234 23.78 9.27 -11.80
C LEU A 234 24.74 8.63 -10.79
N LYS A 235 26.01 8.43 -11.13
CA LYS A 235 27.03 7.90 -10.20
C LYS A 235 27.35 8.84 -9.02
N LYS A 236 27.07 10.14 -9.14
CA LYS A 236 27.17 11.08 -8.00
C LYS A 236 26.05 10.85 -6.98
N LYS A 237 24.86 10.44 -7.45
CA LYS A 237 23.70 10.14 -6.60
C LYS A 237 23.73 8.70 -6.07
N CYS A 238 23.98 7.72 -6.95
CA CYS A 238 23.88 6.30 -6.66
C CYS A 238 25.25 5.65 -6.50
N LYS A 239 25.58 5.21 -5.29
CA LYS A 239 26.79 4.39 -5.05
C LYS A 239 26.53 2.91 -5.40
N PRO A 240 27.57 2.08 -5.66
CA PRO A 240 27.40 0.69 -6.10
C PRO A 240 26.48 -0.20 -5.24
N THR A 241 26.42 0.05 -3.92
CA THR A 241 25.59 -0.71 -2.97
C THR A 241 24.41 0.09 -2.44
N ASP A 242 24.01 1.16 -3.12
CA ASP A 242 22.91 2.02 -2.69
C ASP A 242 21.55 1.41 -3.04
N THR A 243 20.75 1.16 -2.02
CA THR A 243 19.41 0.59 -2.15
C THR A 243 18.30 1.57 -1.77
N LYS A 244 18.64 2.77 -1.30
CA LYS A 244 17.67 3.69 -0.67
C LYS A 244 17.50 4.98 -1.44
N THR A 245 18.57 5.53 -2.01
CA THR A 245 18.53 6.83 -2.69
C THR A 245 17.53 6.79 -3.84
N LEU A 246 16.65 7.79 -3.86
CA LEU A 246 15.67 8.02 -4.91
C LEU A 246 16.28 8.92 -5.98
N VAL A 247 15.97 8.62 -7.23
CA VAL A 247 16.36 9.39 -8.40
C VAL A 247 15.13 9.62 -9.27
N ASP A 248 14.95 10.85 -9.70
CA ASP A 248 13.89 11.24 -10.62
C ASP A 248 14.01 10.47 -11.94
N MET A 249 12.90 9.88 -12.39
CA MET A 249 12.87 9.17 -13.67
C MET A 249 12.85 10.15 -14.85
N ASP A 250 12.31 11.35 -14.63
CA ASP A 250 12.28 12.46 -15.56
C ASP A 250 12.85 13.74 -14.91
N PRO A 251 14.18 13.95 -14.97
CA PRO A 251 14.82 15.09 -14.32
C PRO A 251 14.39 16.42 -14.92
N GLY A 252 13.61 17.21 -14.17
CA GLY A 252 13.08 18.51 -14.60
C GLY A 252 11.55 18.57 -14.49
N SER A 253 10.88 17.44 -14.66
CA SER A 253 9.41 17.35 -14.72
C SER A 253 8.80 16.22 -13.87
N VAL A 254 9.58 15.56 -13.00
CA VAL A 254 9.20 14.40 -12.16
C VAL A 254 7.78 14.37 -11.53
N SER A 255 7.16 15.52 -11.27
CA SER A 255 5.83 15.66 -10.65
C SER A 255 4.69 15.99 -11.65
N THR A 256 5.00 16.14 -12.92
CA THR A 256 4.09 16.53 -14.02
C THR A 256 4.11 15.43 -15.07
N PHE A 257 2.94 15.02 -15.55
CA PHE A 257 2.87 14.07 -16.65
C PHE A 257 3.06 14.81 -17.98
N ASP A 258 4.19 14.61 -18.64
CA ASP A 258 4.53 15.25 -19.91
C ASP A 258 5.30 14.32 -20.86
N GLU A 259 5.80 14.86 -21.97
CA GLU A 259 6.52 14.11 -22.99
C GLU A 259 8.05 14.03 -22.79
N ASP A 260 8.62 14.66 -21.76
CA ASP A 260 10.08 14.86 -21.63
C ASP A 260 10.83 13.52 -21.55
N TYR A 261 10.20 12.48 -21.01
CA TYR A 261 10.64 11.09 -21.11
C TYR A 261 11.17 10.71 -22.51
N TYR A 262 10.45 11.03 -23.58
CA TYR A 262 10.87 10.65 -24.93
C TYR A 262 12.10 11.43 -25.39
N THR A 263 12.24 12.69 -24.97
CA THR A 263 13.43 13.50 -25.22
C THR A 263 14.63 12.94 -24.46
N LEU A 264 14.45 12.50 -23.21
CA LEU A 264 15.50 11.83 -22.45
C LEU A 264 15.92 10.51 -23.13
N VAL A 265 14.98 9.64 -23.48
CA VAL A 265 15.30 8.36 -24.13
C VAL A 265 15.99 8.59 -25.47
N ALA A 266 15.50 9.50 -26.32
CA ALA A 266 16.13 9.84 -27.61
C ALA A 266 17.59 10.30 -27.45
N ASN A 267 17.89 11.00 -26.36
CA ASN A 267 19.24 11.47 -26.00
C ASN A 267 20.05 10.44 -25.20
N ARG A 268 19.61 9.18 -25.12
CA ARG A 268 20.25 8.09 -24.35
C ARG A 268 20.33 8.38 -22.84
N ARG A 269 19.34 9.09 -22.32
CA ARG A 269 19.19 9.48 -20.91
C ARG A 269 17.98 8.84 -20.22
N GLY A 270 17.44 7.75 -20.77
CA GLY A 270 16.50 6.88 -20.04
C GLY A 270 17.17 6.29 -18.79
N LEU A 271 16.45 6.28 -17.67
CA LEU A 271 17.00 5.86 -16.38
C LEU A 271 17.26 4.35 -16.35
N PHE A 272 16.31 3.56 -16.84
CA PHE A 272 16.39 2.11 -16.85
C PHE A 272 17.05 1.60 -18.13
N GLN A 273 17.60 0.37 -18.07
CA GLN A 273 18.09 -0.30 -19.27
C GLN A 273 16.91 -0.66 -20.19
N SER A 274 15.73 -0.95 -19.64
CA SER A 274 14.50 -1.15 -20.41
C SER A 274 14.07 0.10 -21.20
N ASP A 275 14.37 1.31 -20.71
CA ASP A 275 14.12 2.54 -21.46
C ASP A 275 15.08 2.67 -22.64
N ALA A 276 16.39 2.44 -22.40
CA ALA A 276 17.40 2.47 -23.46
C ALA A 276 17.12 1.42 -24.55
N ALA A 277 16.60 0.26 -24.16
CA ALA A 277 16.22 -0.82 -25.07
C ALA A 277 15.14 -0.41 -26.10
N LEU A 278 14.35 0.63 -25.85
CA LEU A 278 13.41 1.17 -26.83
C LEU A 278 14.12 1.71 -28.09
N LEU A 279 15.42 2.02 -27.99
CA LEU A 279 16.26 2.39 -29.13
C LEU A 279 16.89 1.17 -29.84
N ASP A 280 16.59 -0.06 -29.45
CA ASP A 280 17.17 -1.26 -30.10
C ASP A 280 16.22 -1.91 -31.12
N ASP A 281 14.96 -1.47 -31.18
CA ASP A 281 13.96 -1.90 -32.18
C ASP A 281 13.52 -0.72 -33.06
N ALA A 282 13.30 -1.00 -34.35
CA ALA A 282 13.01 0.04 -35.34
C ALA A 282 11.66 0.73 -35.11
N GLU A 283 10.64 -0.01 -34.66
CA GLU A 283 9.28 0.50 -34.44
C GLU A 283 9.24 1.36 -33.17
N THR A 284 9.78 0.86 -32.06
CA THR A 284 9.82 1.64 -30.81
C THR A 284 10.71 2.87 -30.95
N LYS A 285 11.87 2.75 -31.62
CA LYS A 285 12.77 3.89 -31.90
C LYS A 285 12.10 4.96 -32.74
N ALA A 286 11.33 4.56 -33.76
CA ALA A 286 10.59 5.51 -34.59
C ALA A 286 9.58 6.30 -33.75
N TYR A 287 8.86 5.64 -32.84
CA TYR A 287 7.92 6.31 -31.94
C TYR A 287 8.63 7.27 -30.96
N VAL A 288 9.71 6.84 -30.30
CA VAL A 288 10.50 7.69 -29.40
C VAL A 288 10.99 8.96 -30.11
N LYS A 289 11.60 8.80 -31.29
CA LYS A 289 12.10 9.94 -32.07
C LYS A 289 10.98 10.85 -32.54
N PHE A 290 9.83 10.29 -32.92
CA PHE A 290 8.67 11.08 -33.34
C PHE A 290 8.13 11.92 -32.18
N GLN A 291 7.90 11.36 -31.00
CA GLN A 291 7.40 12.13 -29.86
C GLN A 291 8.41 13.17 -29.40
N SER A 292 9.70 12.84 -29.35
CA SER A 292 10.74 13.81 -28.99
C SER A 292 10.82 14.98 -30.00
N ALA A 293 10.75 14.71 -31.31
CA ALA A 293 10.83 15.76 -32.33
C ALA A 293 9.56 16.61 -32.46
N THR A 294 8.42 16.10 -31.99
CA THR A 294 7.12 16.76 -32.14
C THR A 294 6.53 17.26 -30.83
N HIS A 295 7.32 17.23 -29.74
CA HIS A 295 6.87 17.62 -28.40
C HIS A 295 5.58 16.90 -28.00
N GLY A 296 5.61 15.56 -28.05
CA GLY A 296 4.52 14.74 -27.53
C GLY A 296 3.21 14.79 -28.33
N LYS A 297 3.25 15.21 -29.61
CA LYS A 297 2.06 15.50 -30.43
C LYS A 297 0.93 14.48 -30.35
N THR A 298 1.23 13.18 -30.24
CA THR A 298 0.19 12.14 -30.11
C THR A 298 0.26 11.37 -28.79
N PHE A 299 1.25 11.68 -27.93
CA PHE A 299 1.54 10.89 -26.74
C PHE A 299 0.33 10.80 -25.81
N ALA A 300 -0.28 11.93 -25.43
CA ALA A 300 -1.42 11.94 -24.52
C ALA A 300 -2.59 11.06 -24.99
N ALA A 301 -2.96 11.16 -26.27
CA ALA A 301 -4.04 10.37 -26.87
C ALA A 301 -3.67 8.88 -27.01
N ASP A 302 -2.44 8.59 -27.42
CA ASP A 302 -1.94 7.22 -27.49
C ASP A 302 -1.91 6.58 -26.09
N PHE A 303 -1.44 7.30 -25.07
CA PHE A 303 -1.37 6.83 -23.69
C PHE A 303 -2.76 6.54 -23.13
N ALA A 304 -3.73 7.44 -23.32
CA ALA A 304 -5.13 7.19 -22.97
C ALA A 304 -5.66 5.89 -23.60
N ASN A 305 -5.42 5.68 -24.89
CA ASN A 305 -5.84 4.47 -25.60
C ASN A 305 -5.15 3.21 -25.07
N SER A 306 -3.85 3.26 -24.80
CA SER A 306 -3.11 2.13 -24.25
C SER A 306 -3.50 1.84 -22.80
N MET A 307 -3.85 2.83 -21.98
CA MET A 307 -4.40 2.64 -20.63
C MET A 307 -5.78 1.95 -20.66
N VAL A 308 -6.64 2.29 -21.63
CA VAL A 308 -7.93 1.60 -21.82
C VAL A 308 -7.71 0.13 -22.21
N LYS A 309 -6.69 -0.19 -23.02
CA LYS A 309 -6.33 -1.57 -23.35
C LYS A 309 -5.72 -2.30 -22.16
N LEU A 310 -4.79 -1.67 -21.46
CA LEU A 310 -4.17 -2.18 -20.22
C LEU A 310 -5.25 -2.60 -19.24
N GLY A 311 -6.20 -1.70 -18.94
CA GLY A 311 -7.29 -1.94 -18.00
C GLY A 311 -8.25 -3.08 -18.37
N LYS A 312 -8.16 -3.66 -19.57
CA LYS A 312 -8.99 -4.78 -20.04
C LYS A 312 -8.30 -6.14 -19.92
N ILE A 313 -7.02 -6.18 -19.52
CA ILE A 313 -6.26 -7.42 -19.41
C ILE A 313 -6.82 -8.28 -18.29
N GLY A 314 -7.13 -9.54 -18.59
CA GLY A 314 -7.46 -10.57 -17.59
C GLY A 314 -8.60 -10.21 -16.64
N VAL A 315 -9.53 -9.34 -17.05
CA VAL A 315 -10.59 -8.84 -16.16
C VAL A 315 -11.59 -9.93 -15.82
N LEU A 316 -11.97 -10.00 -14.55
CA LEU A 316 -13.07 -10.84 -14.09
C LEU A 316 -14.38 -10.06 -14.23
N THR A 317 -15.43 -10.69 -14.73
CA THR A 317 -16.76 -10.06 -14.90
C THR A 317 -17.88 -11.02 -14.54
N GLY A 318 -19.11 -10.52 -14.39
CA GLY A 318 -20.27 -11.34 -14.05
C GLY A 318 -20.07 -12.10 -12.74
N ASN A 319 -20.01 -13.43 -12.82
CA ASN A 319 -19.83 -14.34 -11.68
C ASN A 319 -18.38 -14.86 -11.52
N ALA A 320 -17.43 -14.40 -12.36
CA ALA A 320 -16.04 -14.88 -12.37
C ALA A 320 -15.17 -14.29 -11.25
N GLY A 321 -15.77 -13.62 -10.26
CA GLY A 321 -15.10 -13.00 -9.12
C GLY A 321 -16.12 -12.47 -8.13
N GLN A 322 -15.71 -11.61 -7.21
CA GLN A 322 -16.57 -11.10 -6.14
C GLN A 322 -16.60 -9.57 -6.06
N ILE A 323 -17.49 -9.00 -5.24
CA ILE A 323 -17.31 -7.64 -4.73
C ILE A 323 -16.73 -7.77 -3.34
N ARG A 324 -15.43 -7.51 -3.20
CA ARG A 324 -14.81 -7.49 -1.87
C ARG A 324 -15.35 -6.30 -1.12
N LYS A 325 -15.63 -6.50 0.14
CA LYS A 325 -15.83 -5.40 1.06
C LYS A 325 -14.49 -5.14 1.72
N GLN A 326 -13.78 -4.14 1.22
CA GLN A 326 -12.46 -3.81 1.73
C GLN A 326 -12.66 -3.15 3.09
N TRP A 327 -12.49 -3.94 4.14
CA TRP A 327 -12.43 -3.45 5.50
C TRP A 327 -11.03 -3.67 6.03
N HIS A 328 -10.19 -2.68 5.83
CA HIS A 328 -9.17 -2.38 6.81
C HIS A 328 -9.85 -1.77 8.03
N THR A 329 -10.74 -2.51 8.69
CA THR A 329 -11.50 -2.05 9.85
C THR A 329 -10.57 -1.93 11.04
N ILE A 330 -10.67 -0.78 11.72
CA ILE A 330 -10.22 -0.68 13.11
C ILE A 330 -11.13 -1.56 13.95
N GLY A 331 -10.59 -2.11 15.03
CA GLY A 331 -11.38 -2.73 16.07
C GLY A 331 -12.09 -3.99 15.61
N THR A 332 -11.54 -4.70 14.62
CA THR A 332 -12.04 -6.00 14.23
C THR A 332 -10.93 -7.02 14.12
N SER A 333 -11.21 -8.27 14.45
CA SER A 333 -10.27 -9.38 14.39
C SER A 333 -10.82 -10.53 13.58
N HIS A 334 -9.96 -11.23 12.84
CA HIS A 334 -10.31 -12.54 12.29
C HIS A 334 -10.49 -13.56 13.42
N CYS A 335 -11.43 -14.49 13.23
CA CYS A 335 -11.67 -15.60 14.17
C CYS A 335 -10.40 -16.45 14.42
N THR A 336 -9.52 -16.57 13.42
CA THR A 336 -8.24 -17.29 13.56
C THR A 336 -7.36 -16.75 14.67
N ALA A 337 -7.37 -15.44 14.91
CA ALA A 337 -6.48 -14.80 15.87
C ALA A 337 -6.79 -15.17 17.33
N PHE A 338 -8.00 -15.65 17.63
CA PHE A 338 -8.41 -16.09 18.97
C PHE A 338 -9.08 -17.48 18.97
N SER A 339 -8.99 -18.22 17.86
CA SER A 339 -9.56 -19.57 17.75
C SER A 339 -8.94 -20.55 18.77
N GLY A 340 -7.68 -20.34 19.15
CA GLY A 340 -7.02 -21.11 20.22
C GLY A 340 -7.81 -21.02 21.52
N ARG A 341 -8.21 -19.81 21.93
CA ARG A 341 -8.99 -19.61 23.15
C ARG A 341 -10.38 -20.25 23.10
N LEU A 342 -11.02 -20.30 21.93
CA LEU A 342 -12.36 -20.89 21.82
C LEU A 342 -12.35 -22.42 21.79
N TYR A 343 -11.34 -23.02 21.17
CA TYR A 343 -11.39 -24.41 20.76
C TYR A 343 -10.19 -25.26 21.13
N ASN A 344 -9.07 -24.68 21.56
CA ASN A 344 -7.85 -25.43 21.85
C ASN A 344 -6.89 -24.70 22.81
N PHE A 345 -7.40 -24.18 23.94
CA PHE A 345 -6.64 -23.27 24.79
C PHE A 345 -5.41 -23.95 25.42
N THR A 346 -5.55 -25.17 25.94
CA THR A 346 -4.44 -25.95 26.51
C THR A 346 -3.84 -26.97 25.54
N GLY A 347 -4.25 -26.94 24.26
CA GLY A 347 -3.88 -27.95 23.28
C GLY A 347 -4.71 -29.24 23.34
N LYS A 348 -5.79 -29.27 24.14
CA LYS A 348 -6.61 -30.47 24.40
C LYS A 348 -8.04 -30.37 23.87
N GLY A 349 -8.34 -29.42 22.99
CA GLY A 349 -9.69 -29.22 22.48
C GLY A 349 -10.64 -28.48 23.44
N ASP A 350 -10.09 -27.69 24.35
CA ASP A 350 -10.78 -26.99 25.42
C ASP A 350 -10.92 -25.47 25.17
N THR A 351 -11.85 -24.84 25.88
CA THR A 351 -12.07 -23.40 25.84
C THR A 351 -11.38 -22.73 27.02
N ASP A 352 -10.79 -21.57 26.77
CA ASP A 352 -10.17 -20.71 27.78
C ASP A 352 -11.17 -20.38 28.91
N PRO A 353 -10.90 -20.82 30.14
CA PRO A 353 -11.80 -20.60 31.29
C PRO A 353 -11.85 -19.14 31.74
N SER A 354 -10.93 -18.29 31.27
CA SER A 354 -10.94 -16.86 31.54
C SER A 354 -12.01 -16.11 30.76
N LEU A 355 -12.65 -16.72 29.76
CA LEU A 355 -13.74 -16.11 28.98
C LEU A 355 -15.10 -16.25 29.68
N ASP A 356 -15.95 -15.23 29.54
CA ASP A 356 -17.36 -15.29 29.94
C ASP A 356 -18.09 -16.42 29.20
N PRO A 357 -18.69 -17.41 29.89
CA PRO A 357 -19.31 -18.57 29.24
C PRO A 357 -20.42 -18.21 28.24
N ASN A 358 -21.21 -17.17 28.54
CA ASN A 358 -22.26 -16.71 27.63
C ASN A 358 -21.66 -16.09 26.36
N TYR A 359 -20.57 -15.35 26.50
CA TYR A 359 -19.85 -14.78 25.37
C TYR A 359 -19.16 -15.85 24.53
N VAL A 360 -18.63 -16.92 25.13
CA VAL A 360 -18.13 -18.10 24.40
C VAL A 360 -19.23 -18.70 23.51
N VAL A 361 -20.44 -18.88 24.05
CA VAL A 361 -21.58 -19.40 23.28
C VAL A 361 -21.89 -18.49 22.09
N HIS A 362 -21.88 -17.18 22.30
CA HIS A 362 -22.06 -16.20 21.23
C HIS A 362 -20.95 -16.28 20.17
N LEU A 363 -19.68 -16.26 20.58
CA LEU A 363 -18.54 -16.33 19.67
C LEU A 363 -18.49 -17.64 18.88
N LYS A 364 -18.78 -18.80 19.47
CA LYS A 364 -18.83 -20.10 18.76
C LYS A 364 -19.98 -20.20 17.75
N LYS A 365 -21.03 -19.38 17.89
CA LYS A 365 -22.07 -19.27 16.85
C LYS A 365 -21.53 -18.60 15.59
N ILE A 366 -20.64 -17.62 15.77
CA ILE A 366 -20.06 -16.79 14.70
C ILE A 366 -18.80 -17.46 14.13
N CYS A 367 -17.79 -17.67 14.97
CA CYS A 367 -16.49 -18.23 14.62
C CYS A 367 -16.52 -19.74 14.67
N LYS A 368 -16.52 -20.42 13.51
CA LYS A 368 -16.46 -21.89 13.46
C LYS A 368 -15.03 -22.41 13.61
N PRO A 369 -14.83 -23.67 14.02
CA PRO A 369 -13.50 -24.28 14.00
C PRO A 369 -12.87 -24.19 12.60
N LYS A 370 -11.61 -23.74 12.53
CA LYS A 370 -10.85 -23.52 11.27
C LYS A 370 -11.40 -22.42 10.36
N ASP A 371 -12.26 -21.54 10.86
CA ASP A 371 -12.75 -20.38 10.11
C ASP A 371 -11.66 -19.32 9.93
N THR A 372 -11.20 -19.15 8.70
CA THR A 372 -10.17 -18.17 8.32
C THR A 372 -10.71 -16.86 7.79
N THR A 373 -12.02 -16.76 7.59
CA THR A 373 -12.63 -15.67 6.81
C THR A 373 -13.48 -14.74 7.65
N THR A 374 -14.12 -15.25 8.69
CA THR A 374 -15.02 -14.45 9.52
C THR A 374 -14.24 -13.45 10.36
N ILE A 375 -14.77 -12.23 10.39
CA ILE A 375 -14.27 -11.09 11.15
C ILE A 375 -15.29 -10.76 12.23
N VAL A 376 -14.81 -10.50 13.44
CA VAL A 376 -15.62 -10.05 14.58
C VAL A 376 -15.16 -8.68 15.05
N GLU A 377 -16.09 -7.91 15.63
CA GLU A 377 -15.77 -6.66 16.32
C GLU A 377 -15.05 -6.97 17.63
N MET A 378 -13.90 -6.33 17.85
CA MET A 378 -13.12 -6.38 19.08
C MET A 378 -13.80 -5.61 20.21
N ASP A 379 -14.57 -4.58 19.86
CA ASP A 379 -15.36 -3.76 20.79
C ASP A 379 -16.80 -3.61 20.28
N PRO A 380 -17.68 -4.60 20.52
CA PRO A 380 -19.01 -4.61 19.92
C PRO A 380 -19.85 -3.40 20.35
N GLY A 381 -20.30 -2.62 19.36
CA GLY A 381 -21.07 -1.39 19.58
C GLY A 381 -20.26 -0.10 19.39
N SER A 382 -18.94 -0.15 19.59
CA SER A 382 -18.06 1.03 19.53
C SER A 382 -16.72 0.77 18.81
N PHE A 383 -16.54 -0.35 18.12
CA PHE A 383 -15.29 -0.77 17.47
C PHE A 383 -14.62 0.20 16.47
N LYS A 384 -15.30 1.28 16.08
CA LYS A 384 -14.77 2.32 15.19
C LYS A 384 -14.38 3.59 15.92
N THR A 385 -14.70 3.69 17.21
CA THR A 385 -14.41 4.83 18.08
C THR A 385 -13.28 4.48 19.04
N PHE A 386 -12.66 5.53 19.57
CA PHE A 386 -11.62 5.40 20.59
C PHE A 386 -12.24 5.80 21.92
N ASP A 387 -12.72 4.79 22.65
CA ASP A 387 -13.51 4.95 23.88
C ASP A 387 -13.11 3.91 24.92
N GLU A 388 -13.76 4.00 26.07
CA GLU A 388 -13.51 3.20 27.26
C GLU A 388 -14.31 1.89 27.32
N ASP A 389 -15.20 1.61 26.37
CA ASP A 389 -16.06 0.42 26.40
C ASP A 389 -15.22 -0.87 26.40
N TYR A 390 -14.01 -0.81 25.82
CA TYR A 390 -12.95 -1.78 26.00
C TYR A 390 -12.78 -2.26 27.45
N TYR A 391 -12.65 -1.36 28.43
CA TYR A 391 -12.44 -1.76 29.83
C TYR A 391 -13.67 -2.45 30.42
N THR A 392 -14.87 -2.07 29.97
CA THR A 392 -16.11 -2.75 30.35
C THR A 392 -16.17 -4.17 29.77
N LEU A 393 -15.70 -4.39 28.55
CA LEU A 393 -15.59 -5.72 27.96
C LEU A 393 -14.55 -6.58 28.68
N VAL A 394 -13.36 -6.05 28.95
CA VAL A 394 -12.31 -6.76 29.69
C VAL A 394 -12.81 -7.13 31.09
N ALA A 395 -13.40 -6.19 31.84
CA ALA A 395 -13.96 -6.45 33.16
C ALA A 395 -15.03 -7.55 33.16
N LYS A 396 -15.81 -7.66 32.07
CA LYS A 396 -16.82 -8.70 31.85
C LYS A 396 -16.23 -10.01 31.30
N ARG A 397 -14.91 -10.15 31.18
CA ARG A 397 -14.23 -11.30 30.57
C ARG A 397 -14.63 -11.56 29.11
N ARG A 398 -14.83 -10.47 28.36
CA ARG A 398 -15.26 -10.47 26.95
C ARG A 398 -14.19 -9.93 25.99
N GLY A 399 -12.96 -9.71 26.45
CA GLY A 399 -11.83 -9.43 25.55
C GLY A 399 -11.50 -10.65 24.67
N LEU A 400 -11.19 -10.41 23.40
CA LEU A 400 -10.97 -11.49 22.42
C LEU A 400 -9.61 -12.16 22.57
N PHE A 401 -8.58 -11.43 23.03
CA PHE A 401 -7.21 -11.94 23.07
C PHE A 401 -6.76 -12.37 24.47
N GLU A 402 -5.75 -13.24 24.53
CA GLU A 402 -5.16 -13.67 25.81
C GLU A 402 -4.53 -12.49 26.55
N SER A 403 -3.99 -11.51 25.81
CA SER A 403 -3.46 -10.26 26.37
C SER A 403 -4.55 -9.45 27.08
N ASP A 404 -5.80 -9.48 26.61
CA ASP A 404 -6.91 -8.80 27.26
C ASP A 404 -7.24 -9.47 28.60
N ALA A 405 -7.28 -10.81 28.63
CA ALA A 405 -7.49 -11.57 29.85
C ALA A 405 -6.33 -11.38 30.86
N ALA A 406 -5.10 -11.22 30.36
CA ALA A 406 -3.93 -11.01 31.19
C ALA A 406 -4.01 -9.73 32.05
N LEU A 407 -4.77 -8.71 31.62
CA LEU A 407 -5.03 -7.50 32.41
C LEU A 407 -5.79 -7.77 33.71
N LEU A 408 -6.40 -8.95 33.87
CA LEU A 408 -7.10 -9.34 35.10
C LEU A 408 -6.25 -10.24 36.02
N ASN A 409 -5.09 -10.70 35.55
CA ASN A 409 -4.25 -11.64 36.26
C ASN A 409 -3.38 -10.96 37.32
N ASP A 410 -2.99 -9.71 37.07
CA ASP A 410 -2.23 -8.88 38.02
C ASP A 410 -3.15 -7.93 38.80
N ASN A 411 -2.80 -7.62 40.04
CA ASN A 411 -3.66 -6.83 40.93
C ASN A 411 -3.78 -5.38 40.46
N GLU A 412 -2.66 -4.75 40.07
CA GLU A 412 -2.61 -3.33 39.69
C GLU A 412 -3.38 -3.08 38.40
N THR A 413 -3.10 -3.90 37.37
CA THR A 413 -3.81 -3.83 36.09
C THR A 413 -5.30 -4.13 36.22
N ARG A 414 -5.67 -5.13 37.04
CA ARG A 414 -7.08 -5.46 37.30
C ARG A 414 -7.83 -4.33 37.99
N ASP A 415 -7.21 -3.70 38.98
CA ASP A 415 -7.84 -2.60 39.70
C ASP A 415 -8.02 -1.38 38.80
N TYR A 416 -7.07 -1.11 37.89
CA TYR A 416 -7.22 -0.09 36.86
C TYR A 416 -8.35 -0.40 35.86
N VAL A 417 -8.44 -1.65 35.37
CA VAL A 417 -9.55 -2.07 34.49
C VAL A 417 -10.90 -1.84 35.17
N LYS A 418 -11.03 -2.24 36.44
CA LYS A 418 -12.26 -2.03 37.22
C LYS A 418 -12.57 -0.55 37.41
N LEU A 419 -11.57 0.28 37.69
CA LEU A 419 -11.73 1.72 37.85
C LEU A 419 -12.26 2.37 36.57
N GLN A 420 -11.63 2.09 35.43
CA GLN A 420 -12.05 2.66 34.15
C GLN A 420 -13.44 2.17 33.74
N SER A 421 -13.75 0.89 33.96
CA SER A 421 -15.09 0.36 33.71
C SER A 421 -16.16 0.99 34.61
N ALA A 422 -15.88 1.18 35.90
CA ALA A 422 -16.84 1.74 36.86
C ALA A 422 -17.06 3.25 36.71
N THR A 423 -16.04 3.98 36.25
CA THR A 423 -16.10 5.45 36.09
C THR A 423 -16.42 5.90 34.67
N HIS A 424 -16.76 4.97 33.77
CA HIS A 424 -16.94 5.26 32.34
C HIS A 424 -15.76 6.05 31.78
N GLY A 425 -14.54 5.57 32.03
CA GLY A 425 -13.36 6.13 31.41
C GLY A 425 -13.03 7.56 31.85
N SER A 426 -13.50 8.00 33.03
CA SER A 426 -13.37 9.40 33.46
C SER A 426 -11.95 9.98 33.39
N THR A 427 -10.92 9.14 33.50
CA THR A 427 -9.51 9.51 33.30
C THR A 427 -8.86 8.84 32.09
N PHE A 428 -9.56 7.97 31.36
CA PHE A 428 -9.02 7.16 30.26
C PHE A 428 -8.24 7.97 29.25
N ALA A 429 -8.85 9.01 28.66
CA ALA A 429 -8.19 9.79 27.61
C ALA A 429 -6.90 10.47 28.11
N LYS A 430 -6.90 10.93 29.37
CA LYS A 430 -5.73 11.54 30.01
C LYS A 430 -4.64 10.49 30.27
N ASP A 431 -4.99 9.40 30.92
CA ASP A 431 -4.06 8.35 31.32
C ASP A 431 -3.47 7.64 30.08
N PHE A 432 -4.26 7.47 29.03
CA PHE A 432 -3.81 6.98 27.74
C PHE A 432 -2.82 7.95 27.08
N ALA A 433 -3.13 9.25 27.04
CA ALA A 433 -2.23 10.27 26.51
C ALA A 433 -0.91 10.32 27.28
N GLU A 434 -0.96 10.26 28.62
CA GLU A 434 0.24 10.19 29.46
C GLU A 434 1.07 8.94 29.19
N SER A 435 0.40 7.79 28.98
CA SER A 435 1.06 6.54 28.63
C SER A 435 1.72 6.60 27.26
N MET A 436 1.09 7.22 26.26
CA MET A 436 1.68 7.45 24.94
C MET A 436 2.91 8.37 25.01
N VAL A 437 2.87 9.41 25.86
CA VAL A 437 4.03 10.28 26.11
C VAL A 437 5.17 9.52 26.81
N LYS A 438 4.85 8.64 27.76
CA LYS A 438 5.85 7.77 28.42
C LYS A 438 6.44 6.76 27.44
N MET A 439 5.62 6.20 26.55
CA MET A 439 6.06 5.25 25.52
C MET A 439 7.08 5.89 24.58
N GLY A 440 6.83 7.13 24.13
CA GLY A 440 7.79 7.88 23.31
C GLY A 440 9.17 8.05 23.97
N LYS A 441 9.26 7.94 25.30
CA LYS A 441 10.51 8.05 26.07
C LYS A 441 11.27 6.73 26.23
N ILE A 442 10.76 5.62 25.68
CA ILE A 442 11.42 4.31 25.75
C ILE A 442 12.67 4.31 24.87
N GLN A 443 13.83 4.10 25.50
CA GLN A 443 15.14 3.89 24.84
C GLN A 443 15.46 4.93 23.73
N VAL A 444 15.14 6.20 23.96
CA VAL A 444 15.39 7.29 22.99
C VAL A 444 16.88 7.36 22.62
N LEU A 445 17.19 7.12 21.35
CA LEU A 445 18.53 7.33 20.83
C LEU A 445 18.79 8.83 20.67
N THR A 446 19.60 9.40 21.56
CA THR A 446 19.90 10.85 21.56
C THR A 446 21.35 11.13 21.15
N GLY A 447 21.58 12.23 20.44
CA GLY A 447 22.92 12.72 20.10
C GLY A 447 23.72 11.84 19.12
N LYS A 448 25.04 11.72 19.31
CA LYS A 448 25.95 10.97 18.42
C LYS A 448 25.60 9.48 18.27
N ALA A 449 24.89 8.89 19.24
CA ALA A 449 24.45 7.50 19.17
C ALA A 449 23.43 7.25 18.04
N ALA A 450 22.56 8.22 17.74
CA ALA A 450 21.61 8.15 16.62
C ALA A 450 22.27 8.24 15.22
N ARG A 451 23.51 8.76 15.14
CA ARG A 451 24.26 8.90 13.87
C ARG A 451 25.15 7.71 13.52
N MET A 452 25.34 6.73 14.42
CA MET A 452 26.35 5.66 14.28
C MET A 452 25.80 4.29 13.88
N GLY A 453 24.71 4.23 13.09
CA GLY A 453 24.25 2.98 12.46
C GLY A 453 25.08 2.52 11.24
N GLY A 454 26.11 3.27 10.84
CA GLY A 454 27.04 2.89 9.77
C GLY A 454 28.26 2.16 10.32
N LYS A 455 28.47 0.92 9.85
CA LYS A 455 29.62 0.03 10.13
C LYS A 455 30.90 0.81 10.50
N LYS A 456 31.39 0.65 11.73
CA LYS A 456 32.76 1.05 12.07
C LYS A 456 33.70 -0.14 11.89
N ASN A 457 34.62 0.01 10.95
CA ASN A 457 35.84 -0.79 10.88
C ASN A 457 36.65 -0.52 12.16
N TYR A 458 36.90 -1.58 12.92
CA TYR A 458 37.88 -1.59 14.01
C TYR A 458 39.29 -1.54 13.39
N LEU A 459 39.88 -0.37 13.20
CA LEU A 459 41.35 -0.15 13.23
C LEU A 459 41.71 1.32 12.95
N ALA A 460 41.40 2.24 13.88
CA ALA A 460 42.09 3.54 14.03
C ALA A 460 41.23 4.43 14.95
N PHE A 461 41.45 4.37 16.27
CA PHE A 461 41.23 5.49 17.21
C PHE A 461 41.53 5.00 18.64
N VAL A 462 42.78 4.59 18.91
CA VAL A 462 43.25 4.30 20.28
C VAL A 462 44.23 5.37 20.78
N ILE A 463 44.59 6.37 19.99
CA ILE A 463 45.59 7.37 20.40
C ILE A 463 45.12 8.76 19.98
N PHE A 464 44.08 9.31 20.62
CA PHE A 464 43.85 10.77 20.68
C PHE A 464 42.73 11.14 21.69
N LEU A 465 42.80 10.61 22.91
CA LEU A 465 41.89 11.01 24.00
C LEU A 465 42.69 11.11 25.31
N SER A 466 43.45 12.20 25.45
CA SER A 466 44.03 12.57 26.75
C SER A 466 44.01 14.07 27.04
N VAL A 467 43.56 14.95 26.15
CA VAL A 467 43.42 16.38 26.49
C VAL A 467 42.24 17.00 25.74
N LEU A 468 41.11 17.13 26.43
CA LEU A 468 40.12 18.22 26.36
C LEU A 468 38.88 17.77 27.16
N GLY A 469 38.94 18.04 28.47
CA GLY A 469 37.79 17.99 29.34
C GLY A 469 36.78 19.11 29.02
N PHE A 470 35.54 18.88 29.46
CA PHE A 470 34.46 19.86 29.61
C PHE A 470 33.86 20.46 28.33
N ILE A 471 33.06 19.66 27.61
CA ILE A 471 31.84 20.17 26.98
C ILE A 471 30.71 19.20 27.32
N GLY A 472 29.68 19.73 27.97
CA GLY A 472 28.59 18.97 28.60
C GLY A 472 27.93 17.94 27.68
N SER A 473 27.81 16.73 28.21
CA SER A 473 26.96 15.67 27.69
C SER A 473 25.50 16.11 27.82
N CYS A 474 24.97 16.82 26.82
CA CYS A 474 23.54 17.12 26.77
C CYS A 474 22.81 15.81 26.48
N GLN A 475 22.27 15.17 27.51
CA GLN A 475 21.18 14.21 27.33
C GLN A 475 20.00 15.00 26.76
N ALA A 476 19.76 14.89 25.45
CA ALA A 476 18.60 15.54 24.84
C ALA A 476 17.34 14.76 25.24
N GLN A 477 16.74 15.13 26.36
CA GLN A 477 15.48 14.56 26.81
C GLN A 477 14.34 15.06 25.89
N LEU A 478 13.39 14.19 25.52
CA LEU A 478 12.21 14.58 24.73
C LEU A 478 11.46 15.73 25.42
N GLN A 479 11.35 16.86 24.72
CA GLN A 479 10.72 18.08 25.22
C GLN A 479 9.59 18.50 24.28
N MET A 480 8.42 18.80 24.83
CA MET A 480 7.34 19.45 24.07
C MET A 480 7.84 20.78 23.49
N GLY A 481 7.56 21.06 22.22
CA GLY A 481 8.10 22.24 21.56
C GLY A 481 9.60 22.17 21.29
N PHE A 482 10.22 20.98 21.25
CA PHE A 482 11.62 20.79 20.87
C PHE A 482 11.97 21.52 19.55
N TYR A 483 11.05 21.46 18.59
CA TYR A 483 11.20 22.10 17.29
C TYR A 483 10.85 23.59 17.27
N SER A 484 10.39 24.19 18.38
CA SER A 484 9.91 25.58 18.43
C SER A 484 10.91 26.62 17.93
N LYS A 485 12.22 26.33 18.02
CA LYS A 485 13.28 27.20 17.50
C LYS A 485 13.82 26.74 16.15
N SER A 486 14.00 25.43 15.95
CA SER A 486 14.66 24.86 14.77
C SER A 486 13.72 24.62 13.58
N CYS A 487 12.45 24.34 13.85
CA CYS A 487 11.38 24.25 12.86
C CYS A 487 10.04 24.65 13.51
N PRO A 488 9.79 25.96 13.67
CA PRO A 488 8.67 26.47 14.48
C PRO A 488 7.28 25.98 14.03
N LYS A 489 7.13 25.62 12.74
CA LYS A 489 5.87 25.12 12.18
C LYS A 489 5.73 23.59 12.27
N ALA A 490 6.74 22.84 12.73
CA ALA A 490 6.76 21.39 12.67
C ALA A 490 5.51 20.73 13.27
N GLU A 491 5.25 20.97 14.56
CA GLU A 491 4.09 20.37 15.24
C GLU A 491 2.76 20.82 14.64
N LYS A 492 2.68 22.06 14.14
CA LYS A 492 1.48 22.56 13.46
C LYS A 492 1.24 21.86 12.12
N ILE A 493 2.27 21.64 11.32
CA ILE A 493 2.18 20.91 10.05
C ILE A 493 1.68 19.49 10.30
N VAL A 494 2.24 18.80 11.30
CA VAL A 494 1.77 17.46 11.69
C VAL A 494 0.28 17.52 12.08
N LEU A 495 -0.07 18.40 13.03
CA LEU A 495 -1.45 18.53 13.52
C LEU A 495 -2.45 18.85 12.40
N ASP A 496 -2.13 19.81 11.54
CA ASP A 496 -2.99 20.22 10.42
C ASP A 496 -3.16 19.07 9.42
N TYR A 497 -2.09 18.33 9.13
CA TYR A 497 -2.16 17.14 8.29
C TYR A 497 -3.08 16.09 8.91
N VAL A 498 -2.89 15.76 10.18
CA VAL A 498 -3.70 14.76 10.88
C VAL A 498 -5.17 15.18 10.94
N LYS A 499 -5.47 16.45 11.30
CA LYS A 499 -6.84 17.01 11.34
C LYS A 499 -7.56 16.86 10.02
N LYS A 500 -6.83 17.01 8.92
CA LYS A 500 -7.40 17.00 7.57
C LYS A 500 -7.64 15.59 7.03
N HIS A 501 -6.91 14.57 7.50
CA HIS A 501 -6.93 13.24 6.89
C HIS A 501 -7.58 12.18 7.77
N ILE A 502 -7.37 12.20 9.09
CA ILE A 502 -7.93 11.18 9.98
C ILE A 502 -9.47 11.11 9.90
N PRO A 503 -10.23 12.22 9.80
CA PRO A 503 -11.69 12.11 9.63
C PRO A 503 -12.13 11.42 8.33
N ASN A 504 -11.31 11.48 7.28
CA ASN A 504 -11.59 10.87 5.97
C ASN A 504 -11.10 9.41 5.89
N ALA A 505 -10.08 9.06 6.67
CA ALA A 505 -9.59 7.70 6.83
C ALA A 505 -9.39 7.38 8.33
N PRO A 506 -10.48 7.24 9.12
CA PRO A 506 -10.38 7.04 10.57
C PRO A 506 -9.54 5.82 10.91
N SER A 507 -9.52 4.85 9.98
CA SER A 507 -8.74 3.63 10.07
C SER A 507 -7.24 3.81 10.32
N LEU A 508 -6.69 4.97 9.93
CA LEU A 508 -5.28 5.28 10.11
C LEU A 508 -4.94 5.67 11.56
N ALA A 509 -5.88 6.16 12.37
CA ALA A 509 -5.58 6.53 13.75
C ALA A 509 -5.04 5.33 14.55
N ALA A 510 -5.78 4.22 14.55
CA ALA A 510 -5.34 2.98 15.20
C ALA A 510 -4.07 2.38 14.54
N ALA A 511 -3.91 2.56 13.23
CA ALA A 511 -2.71 2.09 12.53
C ALA A 511 -1.45 2.86 12.95
N LEU A 512 -1.55 4.18 13.12
CA LEU A 512 -0.46 5.04 13.57
C LEU A 512 -0.09 4.74 15.02
N ILE A 513 -1.10 4.57 15.89
CA ILE A 513 -0.87 4.09 17.28
C ILE A 513 -0.13 2.75 17.24
N ARG A 514 -0.62 1.76 16.50
CA ARG A 514 0.05 0.46 16.34
C ARG A 514 1.48 0.62 15.84
N MET A 515 1.71 1.45 14.82
CA MET A 515 3.07 1.72 14.31
C MET A 515 3.98 2.24 15.42
N ASN A 516 3.51 3.20 16.23
CA ASN A 516 4.27 3.77 17.34
C ASN A 516 4.62 2.71 18.40
N PHE A 517 3.65 1.85 18.76
CA PHE A 517 3.91 0.72 19.67
C PHE A 517 4.97 -0.23 19.13
N HIS A 518 4.84 -0.61 17.85
CA HIS A 518 5.75 -1.56 17.23
C HIS A 518 7.17 -1.00 17.11
N ASP A 519 7.31 0.29 16.79
CA ASP A 519 8.60 0.98 16.77
C ASP A 519 9.26 0.99 18.17
N CYS A 520 8.50 1.42 19.18
CA CYS A 520 9.06 1.66 20.52
C CYS A 520 9.44 0.38 21.29
N PHE A 521 8.78 -0.75 21.07
CA PHE A 521 8.94 -1.96 21.90
C PHE A 521 10.02 -2.93 21.42
N VAL A 522 10.59 -2.74 20.23
CA VAL A 522 11.63 -3.63 19.69
C VAL A 522 13.03 -3.10 20.00
N ARG A 523 13.35 -1.86 19.58
CA ARG A 523 14.67 -1.23 19.79
C ARG A 523 14.61 0.22 20.31
N GLY A 524 13.45 0.63 20.83
CA GLY A 524 13.18 2.03 21.19
C GLY A 524 12.57 2.81 20.04
N CYS A 525 12.01 3.98 20.33
CA CYS A 525 11.27 4.79 19.36
C CYS A 525 12.23 5.51 18.37
N ASP A 526 12.83 4.76 17.44
CA ASP A 526 13.87 5.24 16.52
C ASP A 526 13.44 5.27 15.04
N ALA A 527 12.18 4.98 14.75
CA ALA A 527 11.58 4.82 13.42
C ALA A 527 12.16 3.66 12.61
N SER A 528 12.82 2.69 13.24
CA SER A 528 13.34 1.50 12.55
C SER A 528 12.22 0.65 11.94
N VAL A 529 10.98 0.74 12.44
CA VAL A 529 9.80 0.11 11.83
C VAL A 529 9.52 0.63 10.40
N LEU A 530 9.98 1.84 10.05
CA LEU A 530 9.80 2.42 8.71
C LEU A 530 10.84 1.90 7.70
N LEU A 531 11.91 1.28 8.16
CA LEU A 531 13.05 0.93 7.31
C LEU A 531 12.72 -0.28 6.45
N ASN A 532 12.86 -0.12 5.14
CA ASN A 532 12.79 -1.23 4.19
C ASN A 532 13.97 -2.20 4.38
N SER A 533 13.69 -3.48 4.20
CA SER A 533 14.70 -4.52 4.18
C SER A 533 15.74 -4.33 3.09
N THR A 534 17.00 -4.52 3.46
CA THR A 534 18.07 -4.73 2.48
C THR A 534 18.40 -6.21 2.29
N SER A 535 17.94 -7.10 3.19
CA SER A 535 18.29 -8.53 3.20
C SER A 535 17.21 -9.47 3.76
N GLY A 536 15.97 -9.01 3.92
CA GLY A 536 14.85 -9.77 4.51
C GLY A 536 14.75 -9.74 6.04
N ASN A 537 15.58 -8.95 6.73
CA ASN A 537 15.70 -8.93 8.20
C ASN A 537 15.41 -7.55 8.83
N ALA A 538 14.65 -6.68 8.16
CA ALA A 538 14.27 -5.41 8.79
C ALA A 538 13.15 -5.65 9.81
N GLU A 539 13.07 -4.77 10.80
CA GLU A 539 11.97 -4.77 11.76
C GLU A 539 10.61 -4.76 11.04
N ARG A 540 10.49 -3.98 9.97
CA ARG A 540 9.29 -3.92 9.13
C ARG A 540 8.81 -5.28 8.62
N ASP A 541 9.70 -6.22 8.35
CA ASP A 541 9.36 -7.52 7.76
C ASP A 541 8.99 -8.59 8.80
N ALA A 542 9.23 -8.30 10.08
CA ALA A 542 8.95 -9.24 11.17
C ALA A 542 7.47 -9.61 11.19
N ILE A 543 7.15 -10.87 11.52
CA ILE A 543 5.78 -11.40 11.54
C ILE A 543 4.80 -10.47 12.31
N PRO A 544 5.14 -9.94 13.49
CA PRO A 544 4.24 -9.01 14.21
C PRO A 544 3.96 -7.69 13.45
N ASN A 545 4.86 -7.31 12.55
CA ASN A 545 4.89 -6.01 11.87
C ASN A 545 4.27 -6.06 10.47
N GLN A 546 4.00 -7.24 9.92
CA GLN A 546 3.38 -7.41 8.59
C GLN A 546 1.99 -6.76 8.46
N THR A 547 1.32 -6.50 9.59
CA THR A 547 0.01 -5.82 9.64
C THR A 547 0.11 -4.32 9.96
N VAL A 548 1.30 -3.82 10.29
CA VAL A 548 1.54 -2.39 10.51
C VAL A 548 1.34 -1.64 9.19
N ARG A 549 0.67 -0.49 9.24
CA ARG A 549 0.35 0.33 8.07
C ARG A 549 0.34 1.80 8.46
N GLY A 550 0.21 2.68 7.48
CA GLY A 550 0.32 4.14 7.69
C GLY A 550 1.66 4.72 7.26
N PHE A 551 2.55 3.91 6.66
CA PHE A 551 3.87 4.36 6.18
C PHE A 551 3.75 5.55 5.23
N GLY A 552 2.86 5.48 4.22
CA GLY A 552 2.63 6.59 3.29
C GLY A 552 2.08 7.87 3.93
N PHE A 553 1.37 7.73 5.05
CA PHE A 553 0.89 8.88 5.84
C PHE A 553 2.04 9.59 6.54
N ILE A 554 2.95 8.83 7.14
CA ILE A 554 4.19 9.34 7.75
C ILE A 554 5.09 9.96 6.67
N ASP A 555 5.25 9.31 5.52
CA ASP A 555 6.05 9.82 4.40
C ASP A 555 5.51 11.15 3.86
N SER A 556 4.18 11.32 3.83
CA SER A 556 3.54 12.56 3.37
C SER A 556 3.77 13.71 4.36
N ILE A 557 3.64 13.44 5.67
CA ILE A 557 3.98 14.43 6.70
C ILE A 557 5.47 14.78 6.63
N LYS A 558 6.33 13.77 6.45
CA LYS A 558 7.77 13.96 6.29
C LYS A 558 8.08 14.84 5.09
N SER A 559 7.42 14.63 3.96
CA SER A 559 7.61 15.45 2.75
C SER A 559 7.30 16.93 3.02
N LEU A 560 6.17 17.23 3.67
CA LEU A 560 5.81 18.61 4.03
C LEU A 560 6.80 19.26 5.00
N LEU A 561 7.32 18.48 5.95
CA LEU A 561 8.31 18.96 6.90
C LEU A 561 9.68 19.16 6.25
N GLU A 562 10.06 18.34 5.27
CA GLU A 562 11.29 18.53 4.51
C GLU A 562 11.22 19.75 3.59
N GLU A 563 10.03 20.12 3.10
CA GLU A 563 9.82 21.38 2.36
C GLU A 563 9.95 22.61 3.27
N GLU A 564 9.42 22.55 4.50
CA GLU A 564 9.47 23.67 5.45
C GLU A 564 10.83 23.80 6.15
N CYS A 565 11.43 22.68 6.57
CA CYS A 565 12.66 22.64 7.35
C CYS A 565 13.49 21.37 7.04
N PRO A 566 14.22 21.37 5.90
CA PRO A 566 14.96 20.21 5.41
C PRO A 566 15.91 19.60 6.45
N GLY A 567 15.80 18.29 6.67
CA GLY A 567 16.68 17.52 7.54
C GLY A 567 16.53 17.79 9.04
N VAL A 568 15.53 18.57 9.48
CA VAL A 568 15.38 18.97 10.88
C VAL A 568 14.54 17.99 11.69
N VAL A 569 13.36 17.62 11.20
CA VAL A 569 12.38 16.82 11.98
C VAL A 569 12.57 15.33 11.75
N SER A 570 12.75 14.55 12.82
CA SER A 570 13.00 13.10 12.71
C SER A 570 11.72 12.32 12.35
N CYS A 571 11.86 11.19 11.65
CA CYS A 571 10.70 10.32 11.38
C CYS A 571 10.11 9.71 12.66
N ALA A 572 10.93 9.47 13.69
CA ALA A 572 10.48 8.95 14.97
C ALA A 572 9.54 9.95 15.67
N ASP A 573 9.89 11.23 15.65
CA ASP A 573 9.03 12.29 16.18
C ASP A 573 7.77 12.46 15.34
N ILE A 574 7.83 12.28 14.02
CA ILE A 574 6.64 12.30 13.16
C ILE A 574 5.68 11.16 13.54
N ILE A 575 6.17 9.94 13.75
CA ILE A 575 5.33 8.81 14.22
C ILE A 575 4.67 9.19 15.55
N SER A 576 5.45 9.70 16.50
CA SER A 576 4.96 10.07 17.83
C SER A 576 3.92 11.19 17.78
N LEU A 577 4.21 12.28 17.07
CA LEU A 577 3.31 13.43 16.91
C LEU A 577 2.04 13.06 16.14
N ALA A 578 2.17 12.34 15.03
CA ALA A 578 1.03 11.92 14.23
C ALA A 578 0.11 10.96 15.01
N SER A 579 0.69 10.05 15.79
CA SER A 579 -0.08 9.14 16.65
C SER A 579 -0.82 9.90 17.75
N ARG A 580 -0.12 10.81 18.45
CA ARG A 580 -0.69 11.70 19.48
C ARG A 580 -1.88 12.48 18.93
N ASP A 581 -1.67 13.18 17.82
CA ASP A 581 -2.68 14.06 17.25
C ASP A 581 -3.86 13.26 16.71
N SER A 582 -3.62 12.06 16.15
CA SER A 582 -4.68 11.20 15.61
C SER A 582 -5.68 10.80 16.69
N ILE A 583 -5.20 10.50 17.89
CA ILE A 583 -6.06 10.20 19.05
C ILE A 583 -6.92 11.40 19.40
N VAL A 584 -6.28 12.57 19.56
CA VAL A 584 -6.99 13.81 19.91
C VAL A 584 -8.12 14.09 18.93
N ILE A 585 -7.86 13.93 17.63
CA ILE A 585 -8.85 14.21 16.57
C ILE A 585 -9.97 13.17 16.56
N THR A 586 -9.66 11.89 16.76
CA THR A 586 -10.68 10.84 16.84
C THR A 586 -11.59 11.03 18.07
N VAL A 587 -11.04 11.50 19.19
CA VAL A 587 -11.80 11.79 20.43
C VAL A 587 -12.59 13.11 20.33
N SER A 588 -12.05 14.14 19.69
CA SER A 588 -12.69 15.47 19.60
C SER A 588 -13.76 15.59 18.52
N THR A 589 -13.89 14.63 17.61
CA THR A 589 -15.07 14.53 16.71
C THR A 589 -16.32 13.95 17.39
N LEU A 590 -16.27 13.67 18.69
CA LEU A 590 -17.37 13.13 19.49
C LEU A 590 -18.01 14.16 20.46
N TYR A 591 -17.66 15.44 20.32
CA TYR A 591 -18.31 16.56 21.02
C TYR A 591 -18.78 17.64 20.05
#